data_AF-A0A813YHY1-F1
#
_entry.id   AF-A0A813YHY1-F1
#
_cell.length_a   1.000
_cell.length_b   1.000
_cell.length_c   1.000
_cell.angle_alpha   90.00
_cell.angle_beta   90.00
_cell.angle_gamma   90.00
#
_symmetry.space_group_name_H-M   'P 1'
#
loop_
_entity.id
_entity.type
_entity.pdbx_description
1 polymer ?
#
loop_
_entity_poly.entity_id
_entity_poly.type
_entity_poly.pdbx_seq_one_letter_code
_entity_poly.pdbx_strand_id
1 'polypeptide(L)'
;MSSLKDYLRNLNLFSPSSDSVEQENNQQHRWNIIGTRIYIILIIFILFIIGLTLSLLEESMMVTIRNPTKEQFQRLPINAKCSCSHISIPYRKFMSLNTSFHQVCSSNFITDRWLNAINSKTNTTYFAVQDFRRFGNAQFQALAAYCRWSKSYTDQSVNVVLQNTLLI
;
A
#
# COMPACT_ATOMS: atom_id res chain seq x y z
N MET A 1 -46.80 40.33 23.99
CA MET A 1 -46.51 39.48 22.81
C MET A 1 -47.56 39.62 21.69
N SER A 2 -48.38 40.68 21.65
CA SER A 2 -49.36 40.91 20.58
C SER A 2 -48.81 41.76 19.41
N SER A 3 -47.93 42.72 19.69
CA SER A 3 -47.43 43.66 18.68
C SER A 3 -46.66 42.99 17.52
N LEU A 4 -45.88 41.94 17.79
CA LEU A 4 -45.15 41.20 16.76
C LEU A 4 -46.09 40.42 15.83
N LYS A 5 -47.14 39.80 16.39
CA LYS A 5 -48.11 39.03 15.63
C LYS A 5 -48.94 39.94 14.72
N ASP A 6 -49.30 41.13 15.20
CA ASP A 6 -50.03 42.12 14.42
C ASP A 6 -49.16 42.76 13.34
N TYR A 7 -47.87 42.97 13.63
CA TYR A 7 -46.89 43.42 12.63
C TYR A 7 -46.70 42.38 11.51
N LEU A 8 -46.51 41.10 11.86
CA LEU A 8 -46.38 40.01 10.89
C LEU A 8 -47.66 39.80 10.07
N ARG A 9 -48.84 40.07 10.66
CA ARG A 9 -50.13 39.91 9.98
C ARG A 9 -50.38 40.97 8.90
N ASN A 10 -49.82 42.17 9.09
CA ASN A 10 -49.93 43.30 8.18
C ASN A 10 -48.68 43.50 7.31
N LEU A 11 -47.73 42.56 7.36
CA LEU A 11 -46.51 42.62 6.56
C LEU A 11 -46.87 42.53 5.08
N ASN A 12 -46.46 43.54 4.34
CA ASN A 12 -46.60 43.60 2.89
C ASN A 12 -45.25 43.98 2.28
N LEU A 13 -44.67 43.05 1.52
CA LEU A 13 -43.39 43.23 0.83
C LEU A 13 -43.54 43.95 -0.52
N PHE A 14 -44.76 43.99 -1.08
CA PHE A 14 -45.04 44.56 -2.40
C PHE A 14 -45.65 45.94 -2.27
N SER A 15 -44.93 46.96 -2.72
CA SER A 15 -45.41 48.35 -2.71
C SER A 15 -46.51 48.55 -3.75
N PRO A 16 -47.59 49.29 -3.44
CA PRO A 16 -48.56 49.72 -4.45
C PRO A 16 -47.91 50.68 -5.46
N SER A 17 -48.41 50.65 -6.69
CA SER A 17 -48.10 51.61 -7.75
C SER A 17 -48.77 52.96 -7.44
N SER A 18 -48.13 54.08 -7.77
CA SER A 18 -48.63 55.44 -7.47
C SER A 18 -49.92 55.84 -8.20
N ASP A 19 -50.35 55.06 -9.20
CA ASP A 19 -51.32 55.49 -10.21
C ASP A 19 -52.71 54.83 -10.07
N SER A 20 -53.00 54.12 -8.96
CA SER A 20 -54.24 53.33 -8.79
C SER A 20 -55.36 54.06 -8.03
N VAL A 21 -56.59 53.92 -8.53
CA VAL A 21 -57.83 54.50 -7.97
C VAL A 21 -58.12 53.90 -6.59
N GLU A 22 -58.70 54.67 -5.67
CA GLU A 22 -58.91 54.29 -4.25
C GLU A 22 -59.61 52.93 -4.03
N GLN A 23 -60.49 52.51 -4.95
CA GLN A 23 -61.14 51.19 -4.92
C GLN A 23 -60.22 50.05 -5.39
N GLU A 24 -59.35 50.28 -6.38
CA GLU A 24 -58.34 49.32 -6.83
C GLU A 24 -57.26 49.10 -5.76
N ASN A 25 -56.97 50.14 -4.97
CA ASN A 25 -55.99 50.08 -3.87
C ASN A 25 -56.33 49.01 -2.82
N ASN A 26 -57.61 48.84 -2.47
CA ASN A 26 -58.02 47.83 -1.48
C ASN A 26 -57.87 46.41 -2.01
N GLN A 27 -58.18 46.17 -3.29
CA GLN A 27 -58.00 44.87 -3.91
C GLN A 27 -56.52 44.55 -4.10
N GLN A 28 -55.73 45.49 -4.60
CA GLN A 28 -54.28 45.37 -4.78
C GLN A 28 -53.57 45.11 -3.45
N HIS A 29 -53.97 45.81 -2.38
CA HIS A 29 -53.43 45.59 -1.04
C HIS A 29 -53.65 44.14 -0.54
N ARG A 30 -54.83 43.55 -0.78
CA ARG A 30 -55.11 42.15 -0.39
C ARG A 30 -54.26 41.16 -1.18
N TRP A 31 -54.10 41.37 -2.50
CA TRP A 31 -53.23 40.56 -3.34
C TRP A 31 -51.76 40.67 -2.92
N ASN A 32 -51.30 41.87 -2.56
CA ASN A 32 -49.94 42.11 -2.10
C ASN A 32 -49.63 41.40 -0.76
N ILE A 33 -50.58 41.39 0.18
CA ILE A 33 -50.44 40.60 1.43
C ILE A 33 -50.40 39.09 1.14
N ILE A 34 -51.26 38.60 0.26
CA ILE A 34 -51.27 37.16 -0.12
C ILE A 34 -49.96 36.79 -0.82
N GLY A 35 -49.50 37.61 -1.77
CA GLY A 35 -48.22 37.45 -2.44
C GLY A 35 -47.05 37.44 -1.47
N THR A 36 -47.07 38.31 -0.45
CA THR A 36 -46.04 38.36 0.60
C THR A 36 -45.98 37.05 1.38
N ARG A 37 -47.14 36.47 1.73
CA ARG A 37 -47.21 35.17 2.42
C ARG A 37 -46.66 34.03 1.56
N ILE A 38 -47.06 34.00 0.29
CA ILE A 38 -46.57 32.99 -0.67
C ILE A 38 -45.05 33.12 -0.83
N TYR A 39 -44.53 34.34 -0.98
CA TYR A 39 -43.10 34.61 -1.11
C TYR A 39 -42.32 34.13 0.13
N ILE A 40 -42.82 34.42 1.34
CA ILE A 40 -42.17 33.97 2.58
C ILE A 40 -42.22 32.45 2.72
N ILE A 41 -43.33 31.80 2.36
CA ILE A 41 -43.41 30.34 2.38
C ILE A 41 -42.42 29.73 1.38
N LEU A 42 -42.34 30.29 0.16
CA LEU A 42 -41.41 29.84 -0.87
C LEU A 42 -39.95 30.05 -0.46
N ILE A 43 -39.60 31.18 0.14
CA ILE A 43 -38.21 31.43 0.55
C ILE A 43 -37.78 30.48 1.68
N ILE A 44 -38.67 30.22 2.64
CA ILE A 44 -38.42 29.24 3.71
C ILE A 44 -38.27 27.84 3.10
N PHE A 45 -39.12 27.48 2.14
CA PHE A 45 -39.06 26.19 1.45
C PHE A 45 -37.75 26.01 0.67
N ILE A 46 -37.31 27.04 -0.06
CA ILE A 46 -36.02 27.02 -0.78
C ILE A 46 -34.85 26.89 0.19
N LEU A 47 -34.84 27.68 1.27
CA LEU A 47 -33.79 27.61 2.29
C LEU A 47 -33.75 26.24 2.97
N PHE A 48 -34.91 25.64 3.22
CA PHE A 48 -35.02 24.28 3.75
C PHE A 48 -34.44 23.24 2.80
N ILE A 49 -34.76 23.30 1.51
CA ILE A 49 -34.16 22.41 0.49
C ILE A 49 -32.65 22.58 0.45
N ILE A 50 -32.15 23.81 0.40
CA ILE A 50 -30.70 24.09 0.38
C ILE A 50 -30.04 23.49 1.62
N GLY A 51 -30.59 23.75 2.81
CA GLY A 51 -30.07 23.19 4.06
C GLY A 51 -30.03 21.66 4.07
N LEU A 52 -31.08 21.02 3.57
CA LEU A 52 -31.11 19.56 3.41
C LEU A 52 -30.02 19.07 2.45
N THR A 53 -29.88 19.70 1.29
CA THR A 53 -28.87 19.30 0.30
C THR A 53 -27.44 19.45 0.81
N LEU A 54 -27.16 20.52 1.56
CA LEU A 54 -25.86 20.73 2.19
C LEU A 54 -25.59 19.70 3.31
N SER A 55 -26.62 19.35 4.08
CA SER A 55 -26.51 18.35 5.16
C SER A 55 -26.34 16.92 4.63
N LEU A 56 -26.89 16.64 3.45
CA LEU A 56 -26.79 15.36 2.74
C LEU A 56 -25.53 15.25 1.88
N LEU A 57 -24.73 16.33 1.79
CA LEU A 57 -23.48 16.30 1.07
C LEU A 57 -22.47 15.49 1.92
N GLU A 58 -22.28 14.22 1.58
CA GLU A 58 -21.22 13.43 2.18
C GLU A 58 -19.87 13.91 1.67
N GLU A 59 -19.08 14.53 2.55
CA GLU A 59 -17.68 14.81 2.24
C GLU A 59 -16.86 13.53 2.31
N SER A 60 -16.41 13.05 1.16
CA SER A 60 -15.49 11.93 1.09
C SER A 60 -14.12 12.35 1.64
N MET A 61 -13.72 11.80 2.78
CA MET A 61 -12.39 12.01 3.32
C MET A 61 -11.38 11.05 2.68
N MET A 62 -10.25 11.60 2.22
CA MET A 62 -9.12 10.80 1.74
C MET A 62 -8.33 10.25 2.91
N VAL A 63 -8.43 8.94 3.15
CA VAL A 63 -7.64 8.25 4.19
C VAL A 63 -6.40 7.64 3.55
N THR A 64 -5.22 7.94 4.11
CA THR A 64 -3.95 7.34 3.69
C THR A 64 -3.60 6.15 4.59
N ILE A 65 -3.53 4.96 4.01
CA ILE A 65 -3.10 3.74 4.71
C ILE A 65 -1.63 3.48 4.40
N ARG A 66 -0.77 3.50 5.42
CA ARG A 66 0.66 3.17 5.28
C ARG A 66 0.86 1.67 5.49
N ASN A 67 1.55 1.01 4.57
CA ASN A 67 1.85 -0.44 4.61
C ASN A 67 0.59 -1.29 4.81
N PRO A 68 -0.37 -1.28 3.86
CA PRO A 68 -1.60 -2.05 3.98
C PRO A 68 -1.30 -3.56 4.10
N THR A 69 -2.11 -4.28 4.87
CA THR A 69 -2.09 -5.75 4.80
C THR A 69 -2.61 -6.22 3.44
N LYS A 70 -2.36 -7.49 3.10
CA LYS A 70 -2.85 -8.07 1.84
C LYS A 70 -4.38 -7.94 1.71
N GLU A 71 -5.09 -8.16 2.81
CA GLU A 71 -6.56 -8.08 2.87
C GLU A 71 -7.05 -6.64 2.71
N GLN A 72 -6.34 -5.66 3.27
CA GLN A 72 -6.66 -4.24 3.09
C GLN A 72 -6.41 -3.80 1.66
N PHE A 73 -5.29 -4.21 1.06
CA PHE A 73 -4.96 -3.92 -0.33
C PHE A 73 -6.01 -4.48 -1.29
N GLN A 74 -6.47 -5.71 -1.08
CA GLN A 74 -7.52 -6.34 -1.89
C GLN A 74 -8.88 -5.65 -1.79
N ARG A 75 -9.12 -4.88 -0.72
CA ARG A 75 -10.35 -4.12 -0.51
C ARG A 75 -10.26 -2.68 -1.04
N LEU A 76 -9.10 -2.25 -1.55
CA LEU A 76 -8.97 -0.92 -2.12
C LEU A 76 -9.84 -0.79 -3.37
N PRO A 77 -10.51 0.35 -3.57
CA PRO A 77 -11.28 0.60 -4.79
C PRO A 77 -10.35 0.73 -6.00
N ILE A 78 -10.88 0.47 -7.19
CA ILE A 78 -10.10 0.44 -8.45
C ILE A 78 -9.39 1.78 -8.72
N ASN A 79 -9.97 2.90 -8.28
CA ASN A 79 -9.42 4.24 -8.43
C ASN A 79 -8.45 4.66 -7.30
N ALA A 80 -8.06 3.74 -6.40
CA ALA A 80 -7.10 4.02 -5.35
C ALA A 80 -5.74 4.39 -5.95
N LYS A 81 -5.22 5.56 -5.57
CA LYS A 81 -3.88 6.01 -5.97
C LYS A 81 -2.83 5.35 -5.08
N CYS A 82 -2.06 4.43 -5.63
CA CYS A 82 -0.89 3.86 -4.96
C CYS A 82 0.36 4.63 -5.36
N SER A 83 0.84 5.53 -4.49
CA SER A 83 2.14 6.17 -4.70
C SER A 83 3.24 5.20 -4.30
N CYS A 84 4.16 4.90 -5.23
CA CYS A 84 5.33 4.10 -4.91
C CYS A 84 6.25 4.90 -4.00
N SER A 85 6.56 4.37 -2.81
CA SER A 85 7.54 4.98 -1.89
C SER A 85 8.96 4.87 -2.42
N HIS A 86 9.22 3.85 -3.23
CA HIS A 86 10.50 3.58 -3.87
C HIS A 86 10.26 3.15 -5.31
N ILE A 87 11.12 3.61 -6.22
CA ILE A 87 11.08 3.25 -7.65
C ILE A 87 11.69 1.86 -7.92
N SER A 88 12.40 1.33 -6.93
CA SER A 88 13.10 0.06 -7.02
C SER A 88 13.09 -0.66 -5.68
N ILE A 89 12.80 -1.97 -5.68
CA ILE A 89 12.88 -2.81 -4.49
C ILE A 89 14.01 -3.84 -4.65
N PRO A 90 15.02 -3.86 -3.76
CA PRO A 90 16.05 -4.89 -3.77
C PRO A 90 15.47 -6.29 -3.56
N TYR A 91 15.93 -7.28 -4.33
CA TYR A 91 15.42 -8.66 -4.29
C TYR A 91 15.50 -9.26 -2.88
N ARG A 92 16.57 -8.97 -2.13
CA ARG A 92 16.72 -9.36 -0.71
C ARG A 92 15.55 -8.97 0.21
N LYS A 93 14.69 -8.01 -0.19
CA LYS A 93 13.54 -7.58 0.62
C LYS A 93 12.33 -8.49 0.49
N PHE A 94 12.21 -9.24 -0.61
CA PHE A 94 11.03 -10.05 -0.90
C PHE A 94 11.35 -11.49 -1.34
N MET A 95 12.61 -11.80 -1.59
CA MET A 95 13.08 -13.13 -2.01
C MET A 95 14.17 -13.63 -1.06
N SER A 96 14.13 -14.94 -0.78
CA SER A 96 15.17 -15.66 -0.04
C SER A 96 15.65 -16.84 -0.88
N LEU A 97 16.97 -17.01 -0.98
CA LEU A 97 17.61 -18.10 -1.71
C LEU A 97 18.43 -18.91 -0.71
N ASN A 98 18.07 -20.19 -0.56
CA ASN A 98 18.79 -21.14 0.29
C ASN A 98 19.49 -22.17 -0.58
N THR A 99 20.80 -22.32 -0.39
CA THR A 99 21.64 -23.23 -1.17
C THR A 99 21.94 -24.48 -0.37
N SER A 100 21.73 -25.65 -0.97
CA SER A 100 22.10 -26.95 -0.39
C SER A 100 23.20 -27.59 -1.22
N PHE A 101 24.26 -28.05 -0.55
CA PHE A 101 25.37 -28.75 -1.19
C PHE A 101 25.30 -30.23 -0.88
N HIS A 102 25.93 -31.05 -1.73
CA HIS A 102 26.02 -32.48 -1.50
C HIS A 102 26.66 -32.78 -0.14
N GLN A 103 26.14 -33.78 0.59
CA GLN A 103 26.55 -34.12 1.96
C GLN A 103 28.06 -34.41 2.10
N VAL A 104 28.71 -34.82 1.01
CA VAL A 104 30.17 -35.00 0.95
C VAL A 104 30.93 -33.72 1.29
N CYS A 105 30.40 -32.55 0.93
CA CYS A 105 30.98 -31.24 1.22
C CYS A 105 30.78 -30.77 2.67
N SER A 106 30.13 -31.58 3.50
CA SER A 106 30.04 -31.43 4.95
C SER A 106 30.56 -32.67 5.70
N SER A 107 31.16 -33.62 4.98
CA SER A 107 31.66 -34.87 5.53
C SER A 107 33.12 -34.75 6.00
N ASN A 108 33.61 -35.78 6.70
CA ASN A 108 35.01 -35.86 7.11
C ASN A 108 35.98 -35.89 5.92
N PHE A 109 35.55 -36.30 4.73
CA PHE A 109 36.41 -36.48 3.55
C PHE A 109 37.06 -35.20 3.02
N ILE A 110 36.56 -34.03 3.41
CA ILE A 110 37.11 -32.73 3.00
C ILE A 110 37.85 -32.01 4.13
N THR A 111 37.95 -32.63 5.31
CA THR A 111 38.58 -32.01 6.49
C THR A 111 40.09 -32.18 6.45
N ASP A 112 40.82 -31.22 7.01
CA ASP A 112 42.28 -31.30 7.12
C ASP A 112 42.74 -32.54 7.89
N ARG A 113 41.94 -32.99 8.87
CA ARG A 113 42.18 -34.24 9.60
C ARG A 113 42.25 -35.45 8.66
N TRP A 114 41.28 -35.59 7.76
CA TRP A 114 41.26 -36.69 6.79
C TRP A 114 42.38 -36.56 5.76
N LEU A 115 42.58 -35.35 5.23
CA LEU A 115 43.64 -35.08 4.26
C LEU A 115 45.03 -35.35 4.85
N ASN A 116 45.26 -35.04 6.11
CA ASN A 116 46.51 -35.35 6.81
C ASN A 116 46.64 -36.85 7.10
N ALA A 117 45.55 -37.54 7.45
CA ALA A 117 45.56 -38.97 7.71
C ALA A 117 45.90 -39.78 6.44
N ILE A 118 45.30 -39.43 5.31
CA ILE A 118 45.55 -40.11 4.03
C ILE A 118 46.93 -39.78 3.45
N ASN A 119 47.48 -38.61 3.79
CA ASN A 119 48.83 -38.20 3.44
C ASN A 119 49.89 -38.65 4.46
N SER A 120 49.49 -39.29 5.57
CA SER A 120 50.44 -39.69 6.61
C SER A 120 51.37 -40.77 6.06
N LYS A 121 52.65 -40.40 5.92
CA LYS A 121 53.73 -41.35 5.67
C LYS A 121 53.93 -42.15 6.95
N THR A 122 53.18 -43.24 7.12
CA THR A 122 53.62 -44.29 8.04
C THR A 122 55.03 -44.72 7.62
N ASN A 123 55.89 -45.13 8.55
CA ASN A 123 57.29 -45.57 8.33
C ASN A 123 57.48 -46.68 7.26
N THR A 124 56.41 -47.10 6.60
CA THR A 124 56.36 -47.93 5.41
C THR A 124 56.64 -47.07 4.16
N THR A 125 57.87 -47.13 3.65
CA THR A 125 58.30 -46.47 2.40
C THR A 125 57.58 -46.98 1.14
N TYR A 126 56.79 -48.05 1.24
CA TYR A 126 56.07 -48.65 0.12
C TYR A 126 54.62 -48.97 0.48
N PHE A 127 53.69 -48.26 -0.13
CA PHE A 127 52.30 -48.69 -0.23
C PHE A 127 52.17 -49.66 -1.42
N ALA A 128 51.38 -50.72 -1.26
CA ALA A 128 51.06 -51.62 -2.37
C ALA A 128 50.41 -50.85 -3.53
N VAL A 129 50.57 -51.31 -4.77
CA VAL A 129 50.00 -50.61 -5.95
C VAL A 129 48.48 -50.43 -5.84
N GLN A 130 47.80 -51.34 -5.14
CA GLN A 130 46.36 -51.32 -4.90
C GLN A 130 45.94 -50.51 -3.67
N ASP A 131 46.87 -49.90 -2.94
CA ASP A 131 46.54 -49.09 -1.78
C ASP A 131 45.87 -47.78 -2.23
N PHE A 132 44.61 -47.60 -1.81
CA PHE A 132 43.82 -46.43 -2.20
C PHE A 132 44.49 -45.11 -1.79
N ARG A 133 45.37 -45.10 -0.77
CA ARG A 133 46.09 -43.89 -0.32
C ARG A 133 47.03 -43.34 -1.39
N ARG A 134 47.48 -44.19 -2.33
CA ARG A 134 48.37 -43.80 -3.44
C ARG A 134 47.74 -42.78 -4.38
N PHE A 135 46.44 -42.91 -4.64
CA PHE A 135 45.70 -42.00 -5.53
C PHE A 135 44.66 -41.16 -4.77
N GLY A 136 44.15 -41.67 -3.65
CA GLY A 136 43.09 -41.06 -2.88
C GLY A 136 43.45 -39.68 -2.35
N ASN A 137 44.71 -39.43 -1.98
CA ASN A 137 45.13 -38.12 -1.49
C ASN A 137 44.79 -37.00 -2.49
N ALA A 138 45.21 -37.15 -3.76
CA ALA A 138 44.90 -36.18 -4.81
C ALA A 138 43.39 -36.04 -5.05
N GLN A 139 42.64 -37.14 -5.00
CA GLN A 139 41.19 -37.13 -5.20
C GLN A 139 40.45 -36.40 -4.07
N PHE A 140 40.79 -36.66 -2.80
CA PHE A 140 40.17 -35.99 -1.65
C PHE A 140 40.57 -34.51 -1.55
N GLN A 141 41.81 -34.16 -1.92
CA GLN A 141 42.21 -32.76 -2.04
C GLN A 141 41.41 -32.03 -3.13
N ALA A 142 41.26 -32.65 -4.31
CA ALA A 142 40.46 -32.10 -5.39
C ALA A 142 38.99 -31.92 -4.97
N LEU A 143 38.42 -32.92 -4.28
CA LEU A 143 37.07 -32.84 -3.72
C LEU A 143 36.92 -31.71 -2.71
N ALA A 144 37.86 -31.54 -1.79
CA ALA A 144 37.84 -30.47 -0.80
C ALA A 144 37.91 -29.08 -1.47
N ALA A 145 38.79 -28.93 -2.47
CA ALA A 145 38.88 -27.72 -3.27
C ALA A 145 37.57 -27.44 -4.02
N TYR A 146 37.01 -28.45 -4.69
CA TYR A 146 35.76 -28.34 -5.43
C TYR A 146 34.59 -27.91 -4.53
N CYS A 147 34.44 -28.54 -3.37
CA CYS A 147 33.41 -28.19 -2.39
C CYS A 147 33.55 -26.74 -1.89
N ARG A 148 34.78 -26.28 -1.65
CA ARG A 148 35.06 -24.91 -1.21
C ARG A 148 34.73 -23.90 -2.30
N TRP A 149 35.15 -24.19 -3.54
CA TRP A 149 34.91 -23.33 -4.70
C TRP A 149 33.42 -23.24 -5.03
N SER A 150 32.73 -24.38 -5.03
CA SER A 150 31.29 -24.45 -5.28
C SER A 150 30.52 -23.59 -4.29
N LYS A 151 30.85 -23.68 -2.99
CA LYS A 151 30.24 -22.84 -1.95
C LYS A 151 30.49 -21.36 -2.19
N SER A 152 31.77 -20.98 -2.32
CA SER A 152 32.16 -19.58 -2.53
C SER A 152 31.50 -18.96 -3.77
N TYR A 153 31.50 -19.67 -4.90
CA TYR A 153 30.93 -19.17 -6.15
C TYR A 153 29.42 -19.03 -6.05
N THR A 154 28.75 -20.00 -5.43
CA THR A 154 27.30 -19.97 -5.24
C THR A 154 26.91 -18.83 -4.30
N ASP A 155 27.60 -18.68 -3.16
CA ASP A 155 27.35 -17.60 -2.20
C ASP A 155 27.55 -16.23 -2.85
N GLN A 156 28.61 -16.08 -3.66
CA GLN A 156 28.84 -14.86 -4.43
C GLN A 156 27.70 -14.60 -5.43
N SER A 157 27.30 -15.62 -6.20
CA SER A 157 26.24 -15.50 -7.20
C SER A 157 24.89 -15.15 -6.57
N VAL A 158 24.55 -15.79 -5.45
CA VAL A 158 23.34 -15.49 -4.67
C VAL A 158 23.37 -14.06 -4.16
N ASN A 159 24.49 -13.60 -3.62
CA ASN A 159 24.63 -12.22 -3.14
C ASN A 159 24.42 -11.20 -4.27
N VAL A 160 24.96 -11.45 -5.47
CA VAL A 160 24.75 -10.59 -6.64
C VAL A 160 23.27 -10.54 -7.02
N VAL A 161 22.60 -11.70 -7.12
CA VAL A 161 21.17 -11.75 -7.48
C VAL A 161 20.31 -11.04 -6.44
N LEU A 162 20.59 -11.22 -5.15
CA LEU A 162 19.82 -10.59 -4.07
C LEU A 162 20.07 -9.08 -3.94
N GLN A 163 21.17 -8.57 -4.49
CA GLN A 163 21.47 -7.14 -4.61
C GLN A 163 20.78 -6.47 -5.80
N ASN A 164 20.36 -7.23 -6.81
CA ASN A 164 19.58 -6.69 -7.93
C ASN A 164 18.26 -6.11 -7.44
N THR A 165 17.69 -5.21 -8.24
CA THR A 165 16.47 -4.49 -7.90
C THR A 165 15.38 -4.76 -8.93
N LEU A 166 14.15 -4.90 -8.45
CA LEU A 166 12.95 -4.88 -9.27
C LEU A 166 12.57 -3.42 -9.49
N LEU A 167 12.49 -2.97 -10.74
CA LEU A 167 11.92 -1.67 -11.09
C LEU A 167 10.39 -1.81 -11.11
N ILE A 168 9.69 -0.85 -10.49
CA ILE A 168 8.23 -0.81 -10.36
C ILE A 168 7.66 0.27 -11.26
#